data_AF-A0A924ZFQ1-F1
#
_entry.id   AF-A0A924ZFQ1-F1
#
_cell.length_a   1.000
_cell.length_b   1.000
_cell.length_c   1.000
_cell.angle_alpha   90.00
_cell.angle_beta   90.00
_cell.angle_gamma   90.00
#
_symmetry.space_group_name_H-M   'P 1'
#
loop_
_entity.id
_entity.type
_entity.pdbx_description
1 polymer ?
#
loop_
_entity_poly.entity_id
_entity_poly.type
_entity_poly.pdbx_seq_one_letter_code
_entity_poly.pdbx_strand_id
1 'polypeptide(L)'
;MKAFARLLERLAFTAGRNAKLTLLAHYFAATPDPDRGWALASLTGTLDLRQVSPSLLRRLAGERVDEKLFDLSYDFVGDLAETIALIWPDVTETGPDVPLAQAVQLLRETSKAALPAAIAGML
;
A
#
# COMPACT_ATOMS: atom_id res chain seq x y z
N MET A 1 4.61 -6.04 -6.34
CA MET A 1 3.94 -4.78 -5.99
C MET A 1 4.91 -3.62 -6.14
N LYS A 2 6.23 -3.85 -6.08
CA LYS A 2 7.25 -2.79 -6.23
C LYS A 2 7.08 -1.93 -7.48
N ALA A 3 6.62 -2.50 -8.60
CA ALA A 3 6.31 -1.71 -9.81
C ALA A 3 5.17 -0.70 -9.59
N PHE A 4 4.09 -1.10 -8.92
CA PHE A 4 2.95 -0.23 -8.60
C PHE A 4 3.31 0.83 -7.57
N ALA A 5 4.05 0.46 -6.51
CA ALA A 5 4.56 1.42 -5.52
C ALA A 5 5.41 2.52 -6.18
N ARG A 6 6.33 2.14 -7.07
CA ARG A 6 7.13 3.09 -7.87
C ARG A 6 6.28 3.96 -8.79
N LEU A 7 5.17 3.46 -9.33
CA LEU A 7 4.24 4.29 -10.10
C LEU A 7 3.62 5.37 -9.18
N LEU A 8 3.09 4.99 -8.02
CA LEU A 8 2.45 5.93 -7.08
C LEU A 8 3.42 7.03 -6.65
N GLU A 9 4.64 6.66 -6.25
CA GLU A 9 5.69 7.59 -5.88
C GLU A 9 5.98 8.58 -7.03
N ARG A 10 6.22 8.07 -8.25
CA ARG A 10 6.48 8.94 -9.41
C ARG A 10 5.29 9.83 -9.73
N LEU A 11 4.05 9.35 -9.59
CA LEU A 11 2.86 10.17 -9.82
C LEU A 11 2.69 11.30 -8.77
N ALA A 12 3.11 11.05 -7.53
CA ALA A 12 3.09 12.05 -6.46
C ALA A 12 4.10 13.17 -6.73
N PHE A 13 5.33 12.82 -7.12
CA PHE A 13 6.43 13.78 -7.28
C PHE A 13 6.63 14.31 -8.71
N THR A 14 5.91 13.82 -9.72
CA THR A 14 6.01 14.32 -11.09
C THR A 14 5.03 15.46 -11.33
N ALA A 15 5.53 16.65 -11.69
CA ALA A 15 4.69 17.75 -12.15
C ALA A 15 4.28 17.59 -13.63
N GLY A 16 3.15 18.20 -14.00
CA GLY A 16 2.69 18.26 -15.39
C GLY A 16 1.86 17.06 -15.85
N ARG A 17 0.73 17.35 -16.48
CA ARG A 17 -0.25 16.35 -16.94
C ARG A 17 0.36 15.34 -17.92
N ASN A 18 1.08 15.82 -18.93
CA ASN A 18 1.61 14.95 -19.98
C ASN A 18 2.68 13.98 -19.44
N ALA A 19 3.51 14.42 -18.49
CA ALA A 19 4.48 13.55 -17.84
C ALA A 19 3.79 12.44 -17.04
N LYS A 20 2.74 12.77 -16.27
CA LYS A 20 1.92 11.75 -15.57
C LYS A 20 1.24 10.77 -16.53
N LEU A 21 0.73 11.25 -17.67
CA LEU A 21 0.14 10.38 -18.69
C LEU A 21 1.18 9.40 -19.28
N THR A 22 2.41 9.85 -19.53
CA THR A 22 3.49 8.98 -19.98
C THR A 22 3.82 7.89 -18.96
N LEU A 23 3.86 8.23 -17.66
CA LEU A 23 4.08 7.25 -16.59
C LEU A 23 2.98 6.18 -16.55
N LEU A 24 1.72 6.61 -16.62
CA LEU A 24 0.57 5.72 -16.64
C LEU A 24 0.60 4.81 -17.87
N ALA A 25 0.80 5.37 -19.06
CA ALA A 25 0.86 4.61 -20.31
C ALA A 25 1.97 3.55 -20.28
N HIS A 26 3.16 3.92 -19.83
CA HIS A 26 4.28 2.98 -19.68
C HIS A 26 3.94 1.85 -18.70
N TYR A 27 3.41 2.18 -17.52
CA TYR A 27 3.06 1.18 -16.52
C TYR A 27 2.00 0.19 -17.05
N PHE A 28 0.94 0.70 -17.69
CA PHE A 28 -0.14 -0.14 -18.20
C PHE A 28 0.27 -0.99 -19.42
N ALA A 29 1.22 -0.53 -20.23
CA ALA A 29 1.79 -1.34 -21.30
C ALA A 29 2.66 -2.49 -20.76
N ALA A 30 3.42 -2.24 -19.70
CA ALA A 30 4.38 -3.20 -19.14
C ALA A 30 3.77 -4.18 -18.11
N THR A 31 2.66 -3.82 -17.47
CA THR A 31 2.07 -4.62 -16.39
C THR A 31 1.03 -5.60 -16.95
N PRO A 32 1.17 -6.92 -16.69
CA PRO A 32 0.19 -7.91 -17.15
C PRO A 32 -1.12 -7.84 -16.36
N ASP A 33 -2.17 -8.46 -16.90
CA ASP A 33 -3.39 -8.72 -16.15
C ASP A 33 -3.17 -9.87 -15.14
N PRO A 34 -3.82 -9.86 -13.96
CA PRO A 34 -4.81 -8.87 -13.52
C PRO A 34 -4.23 -7.64 -12.78
N ASP A 35 -2.92 -7.57 -12.55
CA ASP A 35 -2.26 -6.48 -11.80
C ASP A 35 -2.56 -5.09 -12.38
N ARG A 36 -2.57 -4.96 -13.71
CA ARG A 36 -2.94 -3.72 -14.40
C ARG A 36 -4.37 -3.27 -14.06
N GLY A 37 -5.33 -4.19 -14.05
CA GLY A 37 -6.73 -3.88 -13.72
C GLY A 37 -6.88 -3.41 -12.28
N TRP A 38 -6.18 -4.06 -11.34
CA TRP A 38 -6.16 -3.65 -9.93
C TRP A 38 -5.51 -2.28 -9.73
N ALA A 39 -4.40 -2.00 -10.42
CA ALA A 39 -3.77 -0.68 -10.37
C ALA A 39 -4.70 0.43 -10.86
N LEU A 40 -5.45 0.18 -11.95
CA LEU A 40 -6.45 1.13 -12.43
C LEU A 40 -7.54 1.36 -11.38
N ALA A 41 -8.09 0.30 -10.79
CA ALA A 41 -9.14 0.39 -9.78
C ALA A 41 -8.68 1.19 -8.54
N SER A 42 -7.44 0.98 -8.09
CA SER A 42 -6.83 1.76 -7.01
C SER A 42 -6.72 3.25 -7.36
N LEU A 43 -6.24 3.58 -8.56
CA LEU A 43 -6.03 4.96 -9.01
C LEU A 43 -7.35 5.73 -9.22
N THR A 44 -8.43 5.03 -9.60
CA THR A 44 -9.74 5.63 -9.82
C THR A 44 -10.64 5.59 -8.58
N GLY A 45 -10.17 5.06 -7.46
CA GLY A 45 -10.95 4.94 -6.22
C GLY A 45 -12.11 3.94 -6.31
N THR A 46 -12.05 2.98 -7.23
CA THR A 46 -13.09 1.94 -7.42
C THR A 46 -12.71 0.61 -6.77
N LEU A 47 -11.50 0.50 -6.23
CA LEU A 47 -11.06 -0.66 -5.45
C LEU A 47 -11.79 -0.68 -4.09
N ASP A 48 -12.53 -1.76 -3.83
CA ASP A 48 -13.29 -1.95 -2.59
C ASP A 48 -12.60 -2.93 -1.64
N LEU A 49 -12.03 -2.40 -0.55
CA LEU A 49 -11.35 -3.15 0.52
C LEU A 49 -12.02 -2.90 1.88
N ARG A 50 -13.36 -3.04 1.99
CA ARG A 50 -14.14 -2.72 3.22
C ARG A 50 -13.60 -3.30 4.52
N GLN A 51 -12.88 -4.41 4.45
CA GLN A 51 -12.33 -5.07 5.64
C GLN A 51 -11.08 -4.37 6.20
N VAL A 52 -10.39 -3.55 5.39
CA VAL A 52 -9.18 -2.82 5.76
C VAL A 52 -9.55 -1.39 6.16
N SER A 53 -9.78 -1.16 7.45
CA SER A 53 -10.07 0.19 7.98
C SER A 53 -8.79 0.92 8.42
N PRO A 54 -8.76 2.27 8.42
CA PRO A 54 -7.66 3.03 9.01
C PRO A 54 -7.39 2.67 10.48
N SER A 55 -8.44 2.39 11.26
CA SER A 55 -8.31 1.95 12.65
C SER A 55 -7.61 0.59 12.81
N LEU A 56 -7.83 -0.34 11.87
CA LEU A 56 -7.13 -1.61 11.85
C LEU A 56 -5.63 -1.41 11.61
N LEU A 57 -5.28 -0.58 10.62
CA LEU A 57 -3.90 -0.28 10.28
C LEU A 57 -3.18 0.44 11.43
N ARG A 58 -3.83 1.42 12.07
CA ARG A 58 -3.30 2.09 13.27
C ARG A 58 -3.03 1.11 14.41
N ARG A 59 -3.95 0.17 14.67
CA ARG A 59 -3.77 -0.86 15.69
C ARG A 59 -2.56 -1.77 15.39
N LEU A 60 -2.40 -2.19 14.13
CA LEU A 60 -1.27 -3.01 13.71
C LEU A 60 0.09 -2.32 13.91
N ALA A 61 0.15 -1.01 13.69
CA ALA A 61 1.34 -0.23 13.96
C ALA A 61 1.58 -0.04 15.47
N GLY A 62 0.52 0.15 16.26
CA GLY A 62 0.58 0.23 17.72
C GLY A 62 1.02 -1.07 18.42
N GLU A 63 0.97 -2.22 17.73
CA GLU A 63 1.57 -3.47 18.24
C GLU A 63 3.11 -3.47 18.17
N ARG A 64 3.71 -2.54 17.41
CA ARG A 64 5.15 -2.46 17.15
C ARG A 64 5.84 -1.31 17.85
N VAL A 65 5.10 -0.24 18.14
CA VAL A 65 5.61 0.99 18.74
C VAL A 65 4.66 1.41 19.86
N ASP A 66 5.24 1.95 20.94
CA ASP A 66 4.48 2.56 22.02
C ASP A 66 3.47 3.59 21.49
N GLU A 67 2.26 3.58 22.04
CA GLU A 67 1.16 4.43 21.56
C GLU A 67 1.54 5.91 21.56
N LYS A 68 2.25 6.38 22.59
CA LYS A 68 2.64 7.79 22.67
C LYS A 68 3.69 8.16 21.63
N LEU A 69 4.62 7.25 21.34
CA LEU A 69 5.60 7.45 20.27
C LEU A 69 4.93 7.44 18.90
N PHE A 70 3.98 6.53 18.66
CA PHE A 70 3.21 6.51 17.43
C PHE A 70 2.46 7.82 17.21
N ASP A 71 1.79 8.33 18.25
CA ASP A 71 1.06 9.60 18.18
C ASP A 71 1.99 10.78 17.83
N LEU A 72 3.17 10.86 18.45
CA LEU A 72 4.16 11.89 18.14
C LEU A 72 4.69 11.78 16.69
N SER A 73 4.93 10.57 16.21
CA SER A 73 5.33 10.34 14.82
C SER A 73 4.23 10.73 13.84
N TYR A 74 2.98 10.34 14.14
CA TYR A 74 1.83 10.68 13.32
C TYR A 74 1.57 12.20 13.29
N ASP A 75 1.66 12.89 14.43
CA ASP A 75 1.52 14.35 14.51
C ASP A 75 2.59 15.08 13.69
N PHE A 76 3.81 14.53 13.61
CA PHE A 76 4.90 15.09 12.82
C PHE A 76 4.74 14.85 11.32
N VAL A 77 4.36 13.63 10.91
CA VAL A 77 4.24 13.23 9.49
C VAL A 77 2.94 13.74 8.87
N GLY A 78 1.83 13.69 9.59
CA GLY A 78 0.52 14.17 9.14
C GLY A 78 -0.26 13.22 8.23
N ASP A 79 0.30 12.06 7.87
CA ASP A 79 -0.36 11.02 7.08
C ASP A 79 -0.19 9.63 7.72
N LEU A 80 -1.30 8.88 7.82
CA LEU A 80 -1.31 7.57 8.48
C LEU A 80 -0.53 6.53 7.69
N ALA A 81 -0.69 6.51 6.37
CA ALA A 81 -0.04 5.51 5.53
C ALA A 81 1.48 5.72 5.52
N GLU A 82 1.93 6.96 5.40
CA GLU A 82 3.34 7.33 5.47
C GLU A 82 3.93 7.05 6.85
N THR A 83 3.22 7.38 7.93
CA THR A 83 3.66 7.07 9.31
C THR A 83 3.87 5.58 9.50
N ILE A 84 2.92 4.75 9.05
CA ILE A 84 3.03 3.29 9.14
C ILE A 84 4.19 2.79 8.29
N ALA A 85 4.34 3.29 7.07
CA ALA A 85 5.41 2.86 6.16
C ALA A 85 6.81 3.18 6.72
N LEU A 86 6.99 4.32 7.39
CA LEU A 86 8.26 4.73 7.99
C LEU A 86 8.60 3.96 9.29
N ILE A 87 7.57 3.56 10.04
CA ILE A 87 7.73 2.82 11.30
C ILE A 87 7.95 1.33 11.03
N TRP A 88 7.41 0.81 9.93
CA TRP A 88 7.47 -0.61 9.65
C TRP A 88 8.93 -1.07 9.51
N PRO A 89 9.36 -2.11 10.23
CA PRO A 89 10.74 -2.55 10.21
C PRO A 89 11.16 -2.94 8.80
N ASP A 90 12.33 -2.47 8.36
CA ASP A 90 12.97 -2.93 7.15
C ASP A 90 13.26 -4.43 7.28
N VAL A 91 12.38 -5.28 6.74
CA VAL A 91 12.71 -6.67 6.52
C VAL A 91 13.80 -6.66 5.45
N THR A 92 14.98 -7.14 5.79
CA THR A 92 16.06 -7.36 4.81
C THR A 92 15.44 -8.11 3.64
N GLU A 93 15.36 -7.46 2.47
CA GLU A 93 14.56 -7.91 1.31
C GLU A 93 14.96 -9.32 0.86
N THR A 94 14.42 -10.35 1.49
CA THR A 94 14.81 -11.75 1.29
C THR A 94 13.70 -12.57 0.64
N GLY A 95 12.51 -11.97 0.45
CA GLY A 95 11.36 -12.57 -0.21
C GLY A 95 11.15 -12.10 -1.65
N PRO A 96 10.46 -12.90 -2.49
CA PRO A 96 10.02 -12.48 -3.82
C PRO A 96 9.03 -11.31 -3.73
N ASP A 97 9.02 -10.44 -4.76
CA ASP A 97 8.01 -9.37 -4.86
C ASP A 97 6.59 -9.97 -4.93
N VAL A 98 5.70 -9.51 -4.06
CA VAL A 98 4.30 -9.95 -4.03
C VAL A 98 3.53 -9.27 -5.16
N PRO A 99 2.83 -9.91 -6.09
CA PRO A 99 2.03 -9.20 -7.12
C PRO A 99 0.88 -8.37 -6.52
N LEU A 100 0.45 -7.30 -7.21
CA LEU A 100 -0.64 -6.44 -6.72
C LEU A 100 -1.95 -7.22 -6.60
N ALA A 101 -2.24 -8.09 -7.57
CA ALA A 101 -3.41 -8.95 -7.52
C ALA A 101 -3.40 -9.87 -6.32
N GLN A 102 -2.24 -10.43 -5.95
CA GLN A 102 -2.12 -11.31 -4.79
C GLN A 102 -2.43 -10.55 -3.50
N ALA A 103 -1.92 -9.33 -3.35
CA ALA A 103 -2.21 -8.48 -2.21
C ALA A 103 -3.71 -8.14 -2.12
N VAL A 104 -4.30 -7.68 -3.23
CA VAL A 104 -5.74 -7.35 -3.27
C VAL A 104 -6.59 -8.58 -2.96
N GLN A 105 -6.25 -9.73 -3.52
CA GLN A 105 -6.96 -10.99 -3.27
C GLN A 105 -6.91 -11.35 -1.78
N LEU A 106 -5.71 -11.32 -1.18
CA LEU A 106 -5.55 -11.60 0.25
C LEU A 106 -6.43 -10.67 1.10
N LEU A 107 -6.39 -9.36 0.85
CA LEU A 107 -7.15 -8.38 1.63
C LEU A 107 -8.68 -8.53 1.46
N ARG A 108 -9.14 -9.00 0.30
CA ARG A 108 -10.58 -9.20 0.02
C ARG A 108 -11.10 -10.51 0.60
N GLU A 109 -10.33 -11.58 0.51
CA GLU A 109 -10.75 -12.94 0.87
C GLU A 109 -10.48 -13.27 2.34
N THR A 110 -9.52 -12.61 2.98
CA THR A 110 -9.22 -12.84 4.40
C THR A 110 -10.35 -12.31 5.26
N SER A 111 -10.77 -13.10 6.25
CA SER A 111 -11.79 -12.68 7.21
C SER A 111 -11.25 -11.56 8.12
N LYS A 112 -12.14 -10.68 8.58
CA LYS A 112 -11.80 -9.59 9.51
C LYS A 112 -10.96 -10.03 10.74
N ALA A 113 -11.16 -11.25 11.22
CA ALA A 113 -10.41 -11.79 12.36
C ALA A 113 -8.97 -12.19 12.01
N ALA A 114 -8.74 -12.74 10.81
CA ALA A 114 -7.42 -13.17 10.35
C ALA A 114 -6.62 -12.07 9.61
N LEU A 115 -7.31 -11.00 9.20
CA LEU A 115 -6.74 -9.90 8.43
C LEU A 115 -5.53 -9.21 9.09
N PRO A 116 -5.47 -8.99 10.42
CA PRO A 116 -4.29 -8.41 11.06
C PRO A 116 -3.03 -9.25 10.81
N ALA A 117 -3.11 -10.56 11.01
CA ALA A 117 -2.00 -11.48 10.81
C ALA A 117 -1.60 -11.59 9.33
N ALA A 118 -2.59 -11.59 8.43
CA ALA A 118 -2.34 -11.63 6.99
C ALA A 118 -1.60 -10.38 6.49
N ILE A 119 -1.98 -9.18 6.95
CA ILE A 119 -1.29 -7.93 6.61
C ILE A 119 0.13 -7.94 7.20
N ALA A 120 0.28 -8.33 8.47
CA ALA A 120 1.58 -8.38 9.13
C ALA A 120 2.57 -9.36 8.47
N GLY A 121 2.08 -10.44 7.86
CA GLY A 121 2.93 -11.39 7.12
C GLY A 121 3.30 -10.95 5.70
N MET A 122 2.69 -9.90 5.17
CA MET A 122 3.00 -9.33 3.86
C MET A 122 4.03 -8.20 3.90
N LEU A 123 4.11 -7.48 5.03
CA LEU A 123 4.92 -6.29 5.24
C LEU A 123 6.22 -6.65 5.97
#